data_AF-A0AAV7KJG9-F1
#
_entry.id   AF-A0AAV7KJG9-F1
#
_cell.length_a   1.000
_cell.length_b   1.000
_cell.length_c   1.000
_cell.angle_alpha   90.00
_cell.angle_beta   90.00
_cell.angle_gamma   90.00
#
_symmetry.space_group_name_H-M   'P 1'
#
loop_
_entity.id
_entity.type
_entity.pdbx_description
1 polymer ?
#
loop_
_entity_poly.entity_id
_entity_poly.type
_entity_poly.pdbx_seq_one_letter_code
_entity_poly.pdbx_strand_id
1 'polypeptide(L)'
;MKMKREQIKILMLGVGAVEEVYEAPARVKDSLYILQILDTAGTDECGIIREEFYHQCDGYLLVFSVIDRFNLQEIREIQKDIKR
;
A
#
# COMPACT_ATOMS: atom_id res chain seq x y z
N MET A 1 6.96 -28.23 -2.39
CA MET A 1 6.43 -27.59 -3.61
C MET A 1 5.88 -26.23 -3.20
N LYS A 2 6.54 -25.11 -3.51
CA LYS A 2 6.02 -23.76 -3.15
C LYS A 2 4.87 -23.44 -4.10
N MET A 3 3.67 -23.22 -3.58
CA MET A 3 2.53 -22.76 -4.39
C MET A 3 2.89 -21.41 -5.02
N LYS A 4 2.67 -21.28 -6.33
CA LYS A 4 2.88 -20.03 -7.05
C LYS A 4 1.80 -19.06 -6.53
N ARG A 5 2.19 -17.93 -5.94
CA ARG A 5 1.22 -16.89 -5.56
C ARG A 5 0.56 -16.38 -6.84
N GLU A 6 -0.76 -16.51 -6.94
CA GLU A 6 -1.57 -16.01 -8.07
C GLU A 6 -2.07 -14.57 -7.82
N GLN A 7 -1.80 -14.05 -6.62
CA GLN A 7 -2.21 -12.72 -6.19
C GLN A 7 -0.97 -11.90 -5.77
N ILE A 8 -0.97 -10.63 -6.13
CA ILE A 8 -0.02 -9.61 -5.68
C ILE A 8 -0.81 -8.61 -4.85
N LYS A 9 -0.41 -8.41 -3.60
CA LYS A 9 -1.05 -7.47 -2.66
C LYS A 9 -0.20 -6.23 -2.49
N ILE A 10 -0.75 -5.07 -2.78
CA ILE A 10 -0.10 -3.77 -2.61
C ILE A 10 -0.88 -2.95 -1.59
N LEU A 11 -0.15 -2.34 -0.65
CA LEU A 11 -0.71 -1.40 0.30
C LEU A 11 -0.41 0.04 -0.16
N MET A 12 -1.43 0.85 -0.40
CA MET A 12 -1.30 2.25 -0.81
C MET A 12 -1.50 3.17 0.39
N LEU A 13 -0.54 4.07 0.62
CA LEU A 13 -0.49 4.98 1.76
C LEU A 13 -0.31 6.43 1.28
N GLY A 14 -1.10 7.38 1.79
CA GLY A 14 -0.70 8.79 1.84
C GLY A 14 -1.59 9.85 1.21
N VAL A 15 -2.69 9.52 0.54
CA VAL A 15 -3.70 10.51 0.10
C VAL A 15 -5.05 9.81 -0.04
N GLY A 16 -5.82 9.69 1.04
CA GLY A 16 -7.11 9.01 1.01
C GLY A 16 -7.99 9.44 2.17
N ALA A 17 -9.31 9.43 1.99
CA ALA A 17 -10.28 9.70 3.04
C ALA A 17 -11.08 8.43 3.44
N VAL A 18 -10.90 7.34 2.70
CA VAL A 18 -11.68 6.11 2.83
C VAL A 18 -10.75 4.91 2.66
N GLU A 19 -11.00 3.85 3.42
CA GLU A 19 -10.35 2.55 3.22
C GLU A 19 -11.11 1.75 2.15
N GLU A 20 -10.43 1.33 1.09
CA GLU A 20 -11.06 0.58 -0.01
C GLU A 20 -10.12 -0.48 -0.59
N VAL A 21 -10.69 -1.60 -1.05
CA VAL A 21 -9.97 -2.68 -1.71
C VAL A 21 -10.32 -2.70 -3.18
N TYR A 22 -9.30 -2.55 -4.02
CA TYR A 22 -9.42 -2.64 -5.47
C TYR A 22 -8.75 -3.90 -5.98
N GLU A 23 -9.37 -4.58 -6.94
CA GLU A 23 -8.81 -5.77 -7.58
C GLU A 23 -8.86 -5.67 -9.11
N ALA A 24 -7.77 -6.03 -9.76
CA ALA A 24 -7.68 -6.08 -11.21
C ALA A 24 -6.70 -7.17 -11.68
N PRO A 25 -6.92 -7.79 -12.85
CA PRO A 25 -5.92 -8.65 -13.47
C PRO A 25 -4.69 -7.83 -13.90
N ALA A 26 -3.49 -8.33 -13.58
CA ALA A 26 -2.23 -7.71 -13.94
C ALA A 26 -1.30 -8.72 -14.60
N ARG A 27 -0.76 -8.38 -15.77
CA ARG A 27 0.26 -9.18 -16.45
C ARG A 27 1.65 -8.69 -16.04
N VAL A 28 2.40 -9.55 -15.35
CA VAL A 28 3.79 -9.28 -14.99
C VAL A 28 4.67 -10.27 -15.74
N LYS A 29 5.41 -9.77 -16.74
CA LYS A 29 6.17 -10.58 -17.70
C LYS A 29 5.25 -11.60 -18.40
N ASP A 30 5.52 -12.89 -18.23
CA ASP A 30 4.79 -14.00 -18.84
C ASP A 30 3.81 -14.68 -17.87
N SER A 31 3.47 -14.04 -16.75
CA SER A 31 2.51 -14.56 -15.78
C SER A 31 1.38 -13.56 -15.53
N LEU A 32 0.16 -14.09 -15.42
CA LEU A 32 -1.03 -13.35 -15.02
C LEU A 32 -1.21 -13.46 -13.51
N TYR A 33 -1.53 -12.34 -12.87
CA TYR A 33 -1.78 -12.23 -11.44
C TYR A 33 -3.07 -11.46 -11.21
N ILE A 34 -3.68 -11.64 -10.03
CA ILE A 34 -4.65 -10.71 -9.49
C ILE A 34 -3.89 -9.67 -8.66
N LEU A 35 -3.90 -8.42 -9.09
CA LEU A 35 -3.39 -7.31 -8.31
C LEU A 35 -4.50 -6.84 -7.36
N GLN A 36 -4.24 -6.88 -6.07
CA GLN A 36 -5.08 -6.32 -5.02
C GLN A 36 -4.39 -5.09 -4.44
N ILE A 37 -5.07 -3.95 -4.46
CA ILE A 37 -4.60 -2.71 -3.83
C ILE A 37 -5.51 -2.43 -2.64
N LEU A 38 -4.94 -2.36 -1.45
CA LEU A 38 -5.60 -1.82 -0.27
C LEU A 38 -5.23 -0.34 -0.16
N ASP A 39 -6.20 0.54 -0.40
CA ASP A 39 -6.10 1.98 -0.18
C ASP A 39 -6.47 2.27 1.26
N THR A 40 -5.56 2.89 2.02
CA THR A 40 -5.81 3.27 3.42
C THR A 40 -6.22 4.72 3.52
N ALA A 41 -7.26 5.02 4.30
CA ALA A 41 -7.60 6.38 4.66
C ALA A 41 -6.41 7.04 5.41
N GLY A 42 -5.99 8.21 4.94
CA GLY A 42 -4.90 9.03 5.50
C GLY A 42 -5.37 10.10 6.48
N THR A 43 -6.53 9.95 7.12
CA THR A 43 -6.99 10.89 8.15
C THR A 43 -6.45 10.52 9.54
N ASP A 44 -5.98 11.53 10.27
CA ASP A 44 -5.33 11.53 11.60
C ASP A 44 -5.92 10.61 12.70
N GLU A 45 -7.11 10.04 12.50
CA GLU A 45 -7.77 9.16 13.47
C GLU A 45 -7.32 7.69 13.38
N CYS A 46 -6.66 7.28 12.28
CA CYS A 46 -6.05 5.96 12.12
C CYS A 46 -4.53 6.06 12.15
N GLY A 47 -3.98 6.63 13.23
CA GLY A 47 -2.52 6.83 13.43
C GLY A 47 -1.67 5.55 13.41
N ILE A 48 -2.23 4.39 13.09
CA ILE A 48 -1.54 3.11 12.97
C ILE A 48 -2.30 2.32 11.90
N ILE A 49 -1.80 2.35 10.65
CA ILE A 49 -2.13 1.26 9.70
C ILE A 49 -1.84 -0.03 10.45
N ARG A 50 -2.84 -0.90 10.59
CA ARG A 50 -2.68 -2.07 11.45
C ARG A 50 -1.48 -2.89 11.01
N GLU A 51 -0.69 -3.36 11.97
CA GLU A 51 0.56 -4.09 11.72
C GLU A 51 0.32 -5.30 10.80
N GLU A 52 -0.85 -5.92 10.93
CA GLU A 52 -1.29 -7.01 10.07
C GLU A 52 -1.32 -6.67 8.58
N PHE A 53 -1.58 -5.43 8.19
CA PHE A 53 -1.56 -5.02 6.78
C PHE A 53 -0.14 -4.94 6.23
N TYR A 54 0.81 -4.46 7.04
CA TYR A 54 2.22 -4.40 6.65
C TYR A 54 2.81 -5.80 6.41
N HIS A 55 2.45 -6.79 7.22
CA HIS A 55 3.00 -8.15 7.09
C HIS A 55 2.35 -8.99 5.97
N GLN A 56 1.18 -8.57 5.47
CA GLN A 56 0.39 -9.35 4.50
C GLN A 56 0.54 -8.89 3.05
N CYS A 57 1.15 -7.74 2.79
CA CYS A 57 1.37 -7.23 1.43
C CYS A 57 2.68 -7.70 0.81
N ASP A 58 2.71 -7.78 -0.52
CA ASP A 58 3.90 -8.04 -1.34
C ASP A 58 4.69 -6.75 -1.65
N GLY A 59 4.09 -5.57 -1.43
CA GLY A 59 4.74 -4.28 -1.62
C GLY A 59 3.88 -3.09 -1.17
N TYR A 60 4.48 -1.89 -1.23
CA TYR A 60 3.87 -0.63 -0.79
C TYR A 60 3.90 0.42 -1.91
N LEU A 61 2.86 1.22 -1.99
CA LEU A 61 2.79 2.44 -2.79
C LEU A 61 2.67 3.64 -1.85
N LEU A 62 3.70 4.49 -1.84
CA LEU A 62 3.72 5.72 -1.04
C LEU A 62 3.33 6.90 -1.94
N VAL A 63 2.20 7.53 -1.66
CA VAL A 63 1.60 8.60 -2.46
C VAL A 63 1.67 9.89 -1.67
N PHE A 64 2.09 10.97 -2.31
CA PHE A 64 2.11 12.29 -1.68
C PHE A 64 1.67 13.39 -2.65
N SER A 65 1.15 14.48 -2.10
CA SER A 65 0.82 15.69 -2.84
C SER A 65 2.08 16.52 -3.14
N VAL A 66 2.32 16.81 -4.42
CA VAL A 66 3.49 17.60 -4.86
C VAL A 66 3.44 19.06 -4.43
N ILE A 67 2.26 19.55 -4.04
CA ILE A 67 2.05 20.93 -3.56
C ILE A 67 2.00 21.03 -2.02
N ASP A 68 2.04 19.89 -1.32
CA ASP A 68 2.01 19.84 0.15
C ASP A 68 3.28 19.22 0.71
N ARG A 69 4.13 20.06 1.30
CA ARG A 69 5.39 19.60 1.89
C ARG A 69 5.22 18.85 3.22
N PHE A 70 4.13 19.07 3.95
CA PHE A 70 3.87 18.37 5.20
C PHE A 70 3.50 16.91 4.91
N ASN A 71 2.61 16.69 3.95
CA ASN A 71 2.26 15.34 3.48
C ASN A 71 3.49 14.55 2.96
N LEU A 72 4.42 15.20 2.26
CA LEU A 72 5.69 14.57 1.88
C LEU A 72 6.53 14.16 3.12
N GLN A 73 6.53 14.96 4.18
CA GLN A 73 7.27 14.65 5.39
C GLN A 73 6.63 13.46 6.13
N GLU A 74 5.31 13.42 6.23
CA GLU A 74 4.58 12.28 6.81
C GLU A 74 4.90 10.97 6.08
N ILE A 75 4.85 11.00 4.74
CA ILE A 75 5.17 9.83 3.92
C ILE A 75 6.62 9.38 4.07
N ARG A 76 7.55 10.30 4.33
CA ARG A 76 8.94 9.96 4.65
C ARG A 76 9.08 9.27 6.00
N GLU A 77 8.29 9.63 7.00
CA GLU A 77 8.31 8.93 8.29
C GLU A 77 7.70 7.52 8.15
N ILE A 78 6.57 7.39 7.44
CA ILE A 78 5.98 6.07 7.11
C ILE A 78 7.00 5.17 6.38
N GLN A 79 7.74 5.72 5.41
CA GLN A 79 8.79 4.98 4.70
C GLN A 79 9.87 4.45 5.65
N LYS A 80 10.26 5.23 6.67
CA LYS A 80 11.28 4.79 7.64
C LYS A 80 10.75 3.66 8.50
N ASP A 81 9.49 3.72 8.92
CA ASP A 81 8.89 2.68 9.76
C ASP A 81 8.73 1.36 9.00
N ILE A 82 8.35 1.39 7.71
CA ILE A 82 8.32 0.19 6.85
C ILE A 82 9.70 -0.47 6.69
N LYS A 83 10.79 0.30 6.77
CA LYS A 83 12.15 -0.21 6.59
C LYS A 83 12.79 -0.77 7.85
N ARG A 84 12.15 -0.61 9.01
CA ARG A 84 12.64 -1.14 10.30
C ARG A 84 12.29 -2.61 10.45
#